data_AF-A0A453JV38-F1
#
_entry.id   AF-A0A453JV38-F1
#
_cell.length_a   1.000
_cell.length_b   1.000
_cell.length_c   1.000
_cell.angle_alpha   90.00
_cell.angle_beta   90.00
_cell.angle_gamma   90.00
#
_symmetry.space_group_name_H-M   'P 1'
#
loop_
_entity.id
_entity.type
_entity.pdbx_description
1 polymer ?
#
loop_
_entity_poly.entity_id
_entity_poly.type
_entity_poly.pdbx_seq_one_letter_code
_entity_poly.pdbx_strand_id
1 'polypeptide(L)'
;ASFFIAYVVTSWTSITSELTQTSALLYHLWGSCAKCCKREDSEAPSMHYHSEIPRILLFGLLGLTYSIVAPLILPFVLTYFCLGYFIFRNQLCNVYAPKYDTGGRFWPIVHNATIFSLVLMHLISIGVFGVKEFPLGSSLLVPLPILTLLFYAYCGNRFYPIFEAYSTESLVNKDIQEQSKPEMAEFFSSLETAYCDPALKPIQRSSNSDERTSPLLSSV
;
A
#
# COMPACT_ATOMS: atom_id res chain seq x y z
N ALA A 1 -11.35 -24.21 11.13
CA ALA A 1 -9.95 -23.76 11.23
C ALA A 1 -9.08 -24.29 10.08
N SER A 2 -9.14 -25.58 9.76
CA SER A 2 -8.27 -26.20 8.73
C SER A 2 -8.34 -25.55 7.35
N PHE A 3 -9.53 -25.13 6.90
CA PHE A 3 -9.71 -24.36 5.65
C PHE A 3 -8.88 -23.06 5.64
N PHE A 4 -8.96 -22.27 6.72
CA PHE A 4 -8.24 -20.99 6.81
C PHE A 4 -6.73 -21.18 6.92
N ILE A 5 -6.27 -22.24 7.60
CA ILE A 5 -4.85 -22.58 7.64
C ILE A 5 -4.35 -22.95 6.23
N ALA A 6 -5.10 -23.81 5.51
CA ALA A 6 -4.78 -24.14 4.12
C ALA A 6 -4.79 -22.91 3.21
N TYR A 7 -5.74 -21.98 3.41
CA TYR A 7 -5.79 -20.72 2.68
C TYR A 7 -4.57 -19.82 2.95
N VAL A 8 -4.13 -19.70 4.21
CA VAL A 8 -2.92 -18.94 4.57
C VAL A 8 -1.68 -19.58 3.94
N VAL A 9 -1.53 -20.89 4.04
CA VAL A 9 -0.38 -21.62 3.48
C VAL A 9 -0.35 -21.54 1.95
N THR A 10 -1.48 -21.69 1.27
CA THR A 10 -1.55 -21.50 -0.18
C THR A 10 -1.24 -20.06 -0.59
N SER A 11 -1.57 -19.08 0.25
CA SER A 11 -1.20 -17.67 0.00
C SER A 11 0.30 -17.40 0.13
N TRP A 12 1.06 -18.26 0.81
CA TRP A 12 2.53 -18.18 0.82
C TRP A 12 3.12 -18.40 -0.58
N THR A 13 2.52 -19.29 -1.38
CA THR A 13 3.02 -19.51 -2.74
C THR A 13 2.78 -18.27 -3.60
N SER A 14 1.63 -17.59 -3.40
CA SER A 14 1.34 -16.33 -4.08
C SER A 14 2.36 -15.24 -3.73
N ILE A 15 2.71 -15.04 -2.46
CA ILE A 15 3.68 -13.99 -2.09
C ILE A 15 5.10 -14.32 -2.58
N THR A 16 5.46 -15.61 -2.63
CA THR A 16 6.75 -16.04 -3.22
C THR A 16 6.77 -15.89 -4.74
N SER A 17 5.61 -16.00 -5.40
CA SER A 17 5.46 -15.76 -6.83
C SER A 17 5.62 -14.27 -7.19
N GLU A 18 5.19 -13.39 -6.28
CA GLU A 18 5.46 -11.94 -6.40
C GLU A 18 6.97 -11.65 -6.34
N LEU A 19 7.73 -12.36 -5.48
CA LEU A 19 9.19 -12.16 -5.37
C LEU A 19 9.91 -12.39 -6.71
N THR A 20 9.54 -13.43 -7.45
CA THR A 20 10.14 -13.74 -8.76
C THR A 20 9.58 -12.88 -9.88
N GLN A 21 8.63 -11.97 -9.59
CA GLN A 21 7.86 -11.19 -10.57
C GLN A 21 7.40 -12.09 -11.71
N THR A 22 6.73 -13.20 -11.37
CA THR A 22 6.36 -14.23 -12.35
C THR A 22 5.65 -13.67 -13.57
N SER A 23 4.80 -12.66 -13.39
CA SER A 23 4.10 -11.97 -14.47
C SER A 23 5.09 -11.31 -15.44
N ALA A 24 6.02 -10.47 -14.96
CA ALA A 24 7.03 -9.81 -15.78
C ALA A 24 7.97 -10.82 -16.47
N LEU A 25 8.35 -11.88 -15.76
CA LEU A 25 9.20 -12.95 -16.28
C LEU A 25 8.49 -13.76 -17.38
N LEU A 26 7.20 -14.08 -17.19
CA LEU A 26 6.35 -14.71 -18.20
C LEU A 26 6.17 -13.81 -19.42
N TYR A 27 5.92 -12.51 -19.24
CA TYR A 27 5.83 -11.55 -20.35
C TYR A 27 7.14 -11.46 -21.12
N HIS A 28 8.29 -11.44 -20.44
CA HIS A 28 9.59 -11.45 -21.09
C HIS A 28 9.84 -12.76 -21.84
N LEU A 29 9.48 -13.91 -21.26
CA LEU A 29 9.66 -15.22 -21.88
C LEU A 29 8.75 -15.37 -23.12
N TRP A 30 7.50 -14.92 -23.03
CA TRP A 30 6.50 -14.97 -24.09
C TRP A 30 6.77 -13.92 -25.18
N GLY A 31 7.13 -12.71 -24.79
CA GLY A 31 7.49 -11.59 -25.68
C GLY A 31 8.82 -11.80 -26.41
N SER A 32 9.76 -12.56 -25.84
CA SER A 32 10.99 -12.99 -26.53
C SER A 32 10.68 -13.90 -27.74
N CYS A 33 9.53 -14.59 -27.74
CA CYS A 33 9.02 -15.34 -28.88
C CYS A 33 8.39 -14.44 -29.95
N ALA A 34 7.95 -13.22 -29.57
CA ALA A 34 7.30 -12.22 -30.41
C ALA A 34 8.20 -10.99 -30.68
N LYS A 35 9.50 -11.20 -30.89
CA LYS A 35 10.47 -10.14 -31.22
C LYS A 35 10.17 -9.55 -32.61
N CYS A 36 9.35 -8.50 -32.68
CA CYS A 36 9.29 -7.64 -33.87
C CYS A 36 9.13 -6.14 -33.59
N CYS A 37 8.97 -5.68 -32.35
CA CYS A 37 8.83 -4.24 -32.07
C CYS A 37 9.90 -3.73 -31.11
N LYS A 38 10.51 -2.59 -31.48
CA LYS A 38 11.52 -1.84 -30.74
C LYS A 38 11.12 -1.73 -29.26
N ARG A 39 12.10 -2.00 -28.40
CA ARG A 39 12.03 -1.83 -26.96
C ARG A 39 11.98 -0.34 -26.65
N GLU A 40 10.78 0.23 -26.56
CA GLU A 40 10.55 1.49 -25.86
C GLU A 40 10.88 1.27 -24.37
N ASP A 41 11.42 2.31 -23.74
CA ASP A 41 11.84 2.30 -22.34
C ASP A 41 10.69 1.83 -21.44
N SER A 42 10.77 0.58 -20.94
CA SER A 42 9.74 0.02 -20.08
C SER A 42 9.71 0.76 -18.75
N GLU A 43 8.64 1.53 -18.54
CA GLU A 43 8.35 2.17 -17.27
C GLU A 43 8.27 1.12 -16.16
N ALA A 44 8.92 1.41 -15.02
CA ALA A 44 8.93 0.49 -13.89
C ALA A 44 7.50 0.26 -13.37
N PRO A 45 7.15 -0.97 -12.98
CA PRO A 45 5.81 -1.27 -12.50
C PRO A 45 5.52 -0.49 -11.21
N SER A 46 4.25 -0.12 -11.03
CA SER A 46 3.77 0.52 -9.80
C SER A 46 3.09 -0.51 -8.89
N MET A 47 3.16 -0.30 -7.57
CA MET A 47 2.54 -1.21 -6.61
C MET A 47 1.00 -1.18 -6.71
N HIS A 48 0.38 -2.35 -6.74
CA HIS A 48 -1.08 -2.51 -6.76
C HIS A 48 -1.70 -2.33 -5.36
N TYR A 49 -1.70 -1.10 -4.85
CA TYR A 49 -2.23 -0.77 -3.51
C TYR A 49 -3.67 -1.26 -3.28
N HIS A 50 -4.50 -1.23 -4.32
CA HIS A 50 -5.91 -1.66 -4.26
C HIS A 50 -6.09 -3.16 -3.97
N SER A 51 -5.10 -4.01 -4.27
CA SER A 51 -5.14 -5.46 -4.05
C SER A 51 -4.39 -5.83 -2.77
N GLU A 52 -3.17 -5.29 -2.60
CA GLU A 52 -2.29 -5.73 -1.52
C GLU A 52 -2.75 -5.24 -0.14
N ILE A 53 -3.26 -4.01 -0.02
CA ILE A 53 -3.73 -3.49 1.27
C ILE A 53 -4.91 -4.32 1.80
N PRO A 54 -6.02 -4.54 1.06
CA PRO A 54 -7.12 -5.37 1.55
C PRO A 54 -6.70 -6.81 1.87
N ARG A 55 -5.79 -7.39 1.08
CA ARG A 55 -5.26 -8.74 1.32
C ARG A 55 -4.53 -8.83 2.67
N ILE A 56 -3.64 -7.89 2.97
CA ILE A 56 -2.93 -7.81 4.26
C ILE A 56 -3.92 -7.65 5.42
N LEU A 57 -4.92 -6.78 5.27
CA LEU A 57 -5.96 -6.56 6.28
C LEU A 57 -6.79 -7.82 6.53
N LEU A 58 -7.11 -8.60 5.49
CA LEU A 58 -7.83 -9.85 5.62
C LEU A 58 -7.03 -10.90 6.42
N PHE A 59 -5.72 -11.01 6.21
CA PHE A 59 -4.89 -11.90 7.02
C PHE A 59 -4.78 -11.43 8.48
N GLY A 60 -4.73 -10.12 8.71
CA GLY A 60 -4.78 -9.55 10.06
C GLY A 60 -6.11 -9.90 10.76
N LEU A 61 -7.22 -9.73 10.07
CA LEU A 61 -8.56 -10.11 10.54
C LEU A 61 -8.64 -11.59 10.89
N LEU A 62 -8.20 -12.47 9.99
CA LEU A 62 -8.19 -13.92 10.22
C LEU A 62 -7.29 -14.30 11.40
N GLY A 63 -6.10 -13.72 11.49
CA GLY A 63 -5.16 -13.98 12.58
C GLY A 63 -5.74 -13.59 13.95
N LEU A 64 -6.34 -12.40 14.05
CA LEU A 64 -6.94 -11.92 15.29
C LEU A 64 -8.17 -12.74 15.69
N THR A 65 -9.11 -12.93 14.76
CA THR A 65 -10.37 -13.65 15.03
C THR A 65 -10.17 -15.12 15.38
N TYR A 66 -9.28 -15.82 14.66
CA TYR A 66 -9.03 -17.25 14.89
C TYR A 66 -7.97 -17.52 15.96
N SER A 67 -7.26 -16.52 16.49
CA SER A 67 -6.27 -16.71 17.56
C SER A 67 -6.83 -17.43 18.78
N ILE A 68 -8.09 -17.12 19.15
CA ILE A 68 -8.78 -17.67 20.32
C ILE A 68 -9.44 -19.02 20.01
N VAL A 69 -9.96 -19.17 18.79
CA VAL A 69 -10.63 -20.41 18.36
C VAL A 69 -9.64 -21.53 18.08
N ALA A 70 -8.53 -21.20 17.42
CA ALA A 70 -7.51 -22.15 16.97
C ALA A 70 -6.13 -21.46 16.98
N PRO A 71 -5.41 -21.45 18.11
CA PRO A 71 -4.15 -20.72 18.26
C PRO A 71 -3.06 -21.19 17.29
N LEU A 72 -3.20 -22.40 16.73
CA LEU A 72 -2.29 -22.94 15.73
C LEU A 72 -2.24 -22.09 14.43
N ILE A 73 -3.22 -21.23 14.15
CA ILE A 73 -3.20 -20.35 12.96
C ILE A 73 -2.17 -19.22 13.07
N LEU A 74 -1.87 -18.75 14.29
CA LEU A 74 -0.97 -17.63 14.57
C LEU A 74 0.42 -17.81 13.97
N PRO A 75 1.14 -18.94 14.17
CA PRO A 75 2.45 -19.12 13.56
C PRO A 75 2.40 -19.04 12.04
N PHE A 76 1.34 -19.57 11.39
CA PHE A 76 1.24 -19.51 9.93
C PHE A 76 1.03 -18.08 9.41
N VAL A 77 0.17 -17.31 10.09
CA VAL A 77 -0.07 -15.90 9.74
C VAL A 77 1.16 -15.05 10.04
N LEU A 78 1.87 -15.32 11.14
CA LEU A 78 3.12 -14.65 11.48
C LEU A 78 4.18 -14.88 10.40
N THR A 79 4.37 -16.13 9.97
CA THR A 79 5.29 -16.46 8.87
C THR A 79 4.91 -15.72 7.58
N TYR A 80 3.61 -15.60 7.25
CA TYR A 80 3.15 -14.79 6.13
C TYR A 80 3.59 -13.32 6.24
N PHE A 81 3.39 -12.69 7.40
CA PHE A 81 3.81 -11.30 7.62
C PHE A 81 5.34 -11.12 7.59
N CYS A 82 6.10 -12.06 8.16
CA CYS A 82 7.56 -12.03 8.12
C CYS A 82 8.08 -12.13 6.68
N LEU A 83 7.60 -13.11 5.90
CA LEU A 83 7.98 -13.26 4.50
C LEU A 83 7.58 -12.03 3.69
N GLY A 84 6.34 -11.56 3.87
CA GLY A 84 5.85 -10.36 3.21
C GLY A 84 6.69 -9.12 3.53
N TYR A 85 7.10 -8.93 4.78
CA TYR A 85 7.97 -7.82 5.16
C TYR A 85 9.28 -7.82 4.37
N PHE A 86 9.98 -8.96 4.31
CA PHE A 86 11.24 -9.04 3.56
C PHE A 86 11.05 -8.84 2.05
N ILE A 87 10.02 -9.47 1.46
CA ILE A 87 9.74 -9.41 0.02
C ILE A 87 9.33 -7.99 -0.38
N PHE A 88 8.31 -7.41 0.27
CA PHE A 88 7.82 -6.07 -0.07
C PHE A 88 8.87 -5.00 0.21
N ARG A 89 9.69 -5.13 1.27
CA ARG A 89 10.79 -4.19 1.50
C ARG A 89 11.79 -4.19 0.35
N ASN A 90 12.17 -5.38 -0.14
CA ASN A 90 13.06 -5.47 -1.30
C ASN A 90 12.41 -4.90 -2.57
N GLN A 91 11.14 -5.22 -2.83
CA GLN A 91 10.43 -4.75 -4.02
C GLN A 91 10.23 -3.23 -4.02
N LEU A 92 9.88 -2.63 -2.87
CA LEU A 92 9.71 -1.19 -2.75
C LEU A 92 11.01 -0.41 -2.94
N CYS A 93 12.18 -1.00 -2.62
CA CYS A 93 13.47 -0.34 -2.82
C CYS A 93 14.03 -0.54 -4.24
N ASN A 94 13.83 -1.71 -4.85
CA ASN A 94 14.58 -2.12 -6.04
C ASN A 94 13.74 -2.27 -7.31
N VAL A 95 12.41 -2.33 -7.21
CA VAL A 95 11.54 -2.71 -8.33
C VAL A 95 10.46 -1.68 -8.58
N TYR A 96 9.66 -1.36 -7.56
CA TYR A 96 8.49 -0.52 -7.75
C TYR A 96 8.84 0.95 -7.81
N ALA A 97 8.35 1.63 -8.84
CA ALA A 97 8.33 3.08 -8.89
C ALA A 97 6.97 3.59 -8.36
N PRO A 98 6.95 4.43 -7.31
CA PRO A 98 5.70 4.98 -6.80
C PRO A 98 5.08 5.94 -7.81
N LYS A 99 3.95 5.53 -8.41
CA LYS A 99 3.18 6.38 -9.34
C LYS A 99 2.41 7.49 -8.63
N TYR A 100 2.01 7.25 -7.39
CA TYR A 100 1.23 8.18 -6.59
C TYR A 100 1.87 8.30 -5.21
N ASP A 101 2.06 9.53 -4.74
CA ASP A 101 2.33 9.78 -3.33
C ASP A 101 1.00 9.93 -2.60
N THR A 102 0.77 9.07 -1.61
CA THR A 102 -0.49 9.04 -0.85
C THR A 102 -0.42 9.80 0.46
N GLY A 103 0.77 10.28 0.87
CA GLY A 103 0.93 11.04 2.12
C GLY A 103 0.45 10.31 3.38
N GLY A 104 0.41 8.98 3.37
CA GLY A 104 -0.06 8.18 4.52
C GLY A 104 -1.58 8.04 4.66
N ARG A 105 -2.38 8.47 3.67
CA ARG A 105 -3.85 8.40 3.70
C ARG A 105 -4.44 6.98 3.85
N PHE A 106 -3.65 5.94 3.60
CA PHE A 106 -4.08 4.55 3.84
C PHE A 106 -4.06 4.16 5.32
N TRP A 107 -3.35 4.88 6.19
CA TRP A 107 -3.20 4.53 7.60
C TRP A 107 -4.54 4.50 8.37
N PRO A 108 -5.44 5.49 8.24
CA PRO A 108 -6.76 5.43 8.86
C PRO A 108 -7.56 4.17 8.43
N ILE A 109 -7.44 3.75 7.17
CA ILE A 109 -8.10 2.54 6.66
C ILE A 109 -7.57 1.29 7.39
N VAL A 110 -6.25 1.19 7.51
CA VAL A 110 -5.59 0.07 8.22
C VAL A 110 -5.96 0.06 9.70
N HIS A 111 -5.95 1.22 10.35
CA HIS A 111 -6.37 1.37 11.75
C HIS A 111 -7.82 0.93 11.95
N ASN A 112 -8.75 1.41 11.12
CA ASN A 112 -10.17 1.09 11.24
C ASN A 112 -10.42 -0.41 11.05
N ALA A 113 -9.79 -1.04 10.06
CA ALA A 113 -9.88 -2.48 9.86
C ALA A 113 -9.29 -3.29 11.03
N THR A 114 -8.21 -2.80 11.65
CA THR A 114 -7.60 -3.44 12.83
C THR A 114 -8.51 -3.36 14.05
N ILE A 115 -9.10 -2.18 14.32
CA ILE A 115 -10.09 -2.00 15.39
C ILE A 115 -11.31 -2.90 15.15
N PHE A 116 -11.83 -2.94 13.93
CA PHE A 116 -12.92 -3.83 13.57
C PHE A 116 -12.58 -5.30 13.84
N SER A 117 -11.37 -5.73 13.46
CA SER A 117 -10.88 -7.08 13.71
C SER A 117 -10.79 -7.40 15.20
N LEU A 118 -10.35 -6.45 16.02
CA LEU A 118 -10.32 -6.60 17.47
C LEU A 118 -11.73 -6.70 18.06
N VAL A 119 -12.65 -5.81 17.68
CA VAL A 119 -14.04 -5.88 18.15
C VAL A 119 -14.67 -7.24 17.79
N LEU A 120 -14.46 -7.71 16.56
CA LEU A 120 -14.95 -9.03 16.13
C LEU A 120 -14.32 -10.17 16.94
N MET A 121 -13.01 -10.10 17.23
CA MET A 121 -12.32 -11.05 18.11
C MET A 121 -12.96 -11.07 19.51
N HIS A 122 -13.27 -9.92 20.12
CA HIS A 122 -13.95 -9.86 21.42
C HIS A 122 -15.34 -10.50 21.37
N LEU A 123 -16.14 -10.22 20.34
CA LEU A 123 -17.47 -10.80 20.17
C LEU A 123 -17.41 -12.34 20.05
N ILE A 124 -16.48 -12.85 19.24
CA ILE A 124 -16.24 -14.29 19.09
C ILE A 124 -15.79 -14.89 20.43
N SER A 125 -14.92 -14.20 21.18
CA SER A 125 -14.44 -14.66 22.48
C SER A 125 -15.59 -14.83 23.47
N ILE A 126 -16.45 -13.82 23.60
CA ILE A 126 -17.62 -13.87 24.48
C ILE A 126 -18.52 -15.05 24.07
N GLY A 127 -18.73 -15.26 22.77
CA GLY A 127 -19.49 -16.42 22.27
C GLY A 127 -18.86 -17.77 22.65
N VAL A 128 -17.55 -17.93 22.45
CA VAL A 128 -16.83 -19.19 22.76
C VAL A 128 -16.83 -19.49 24.26
N PHE A 129 -16.58 -18.49 25.11
CA PHE A 129 -16.60 -18.68 26.57
C PHE A 129 -18.02 -18.83 27.13
N GLY A 130 -19.02 -18.22 26.48
CA GLY A 130 -20.44 -18.40 26.82
C GLY A 130 -20.90 -19.85 26.61
N VAL A 131 -20.52 -20.48 25.50
CA VAL A 131 -20.83 -21.90 25.23
C VAL A 131 -20.10 -22.84 26.21
N LYS A 132 -18.94 -22.44 26.71
CA LYS A 132 -18.12 -23.27 27.62
C LYS A 132 -18.54 -23.19 29.10
N GLU A 133 -19.66 -22.52 29.39
CA GLU A 133 -20.22 -22.33 30.74
C GLU A 133 -19.19 -21.85 31.77
N PHE A 134 -18.30 -20.93 31.37
CA PHE A 134 -17.31 -20.33 32.26
C PHE A 134 -17.69 -18.87 32.59
N PRO A 135 -18.58 -18.64 33.58
CA PRO A 135 -19.18 -17.32 33.81
C PRO A 135 -18.16 -16.25 34.23
N LEU A 136 -17.10 -16.64 34.94
CA LEU A 136 -16.04 -15.73 35.37
C LEU A 136 -15.27 -15.15 34.18
N GLY A 137 -14.96 -15.96 33.18
CA GLY A 137 -14.25 -15.50 31.98
C GLY A 137 -15.13 -14.64 31.08
N SER A 138 -16.41 -14.99 30.93
CA SER A 138 -17.34 -14.18 30.14
C SER A 138 -17.54 -12.78 30.73
N SER A 139 -17.71 -12.67 32.06
CA SER A 139 -17.89 -11.37 32.71
C SER A 139 -16.67 -10.46 32.58
N LEU A 140 -15.46 -11.02 32.55
CA LEU A 140 -14.22 -10.26 32.39
C LEU A 140 -14.00 -9.76 30.95
N LEU A 141 -14.59 -10.43 29.96
CA LEU A 141 -14.42 -10.10 28.53
C LEU A 141 -15.39 -9.01 28.04
N VAL A 142 -16.52 -8.81 28.72
CA VAL A 142 -17.51 -7.77 28.40
C VAL A 142 -16.96 -6.33 28.40
N PRO A 143 -16.08 -5.90 29.33
CA PRO A 143 -15.55 -4.53 29.30
C PRO A 143 -14.56 -4.25 28.14
N LEU A 144 -13.93 -5.28 27.57
CA LEU A 144 -12.93 -5.11 26.49
C LEU A 144 -13.48 -4.47 25.20
N PRO A 145 -14.64 -4.89 24.63
CA PRO A 145 -15.21 -4.23 23.46
C PRO A 145 -15.56 -2.75 23.75
N ILE A 146 -15.99 -2.43 24.97
CA ILE A 146 -16.28 -1.05 25.36
C ILE A 146 -14.98 -0.22 25.36
N LEU A 147 -13.92 -0.74 25.99
CA LEU A 147 -12.63 -0.07 26.04
C LEU A 147 -12.04 0.15 24.64
N THR A 148 -12.13 -0.84 23.75
CA THR A 148 -11.64 -0.71 22.36
C THR A 148 -12.42 0.31 21.55
N LEU A 149 -13.75 0.43 21.74
CA LEU A 149 -14.56 1.47 21.10
C LEU A 149 -14.25 2.87 21.65
N LEU A 150 -14.00 3.00 22.96
CA LEU A 150 -13.54 4.26 23.55
C LEU A 150 -12.18 4.67 23.00
N PHE A 151 -11.25 3.72 22.87
CA PHE A 151 -9.96 3.94 22.25
C PHE A 151 -10.09 4.39 20.78
N TYR A 152 -10.97 3.75 20.01
CA TYR A 152 -11.29 4.16 18.64
C TYR A 152 -11.79 5.61 18.57
N ALA A 153 -12.73 5.99 19.45
CA ALA A 153 -13.25 7.35 19.49
C ALA A 153 -12.17 8.38 19.89
N TYR A 154 -11.32 8.02 20.85
CA TYR A 154 -10.17 8.84 21.24
C TYR A 154 -9.20 9.06 20.07
N CYS A 155 -8.82 7.98 19.37
CA CYS A 155 -7.92 8.06 18.24
C CYS A 155 -8.52 8.84 17.07
N GLY A 156 -9.82 8.67 16.82
CA GLY A 156 -10.56 9.45 15.82
C GLY A 156 -10.49 10.95 16.12
N ASN A 157 -10.82 11.36 17.33
CA ASN A 157 -10.81 12.78 17.70
C ASN A 157 -9.40 13.38 17.75
N ARG A 158 -8.39 12.60 18.15
CA ARG A 158 -7.04 13.11 18.37
C ARG A 158 -6.15 13.08 17.13
N PHE A 159 -6.20 12.00 16.35
CA PHE A 159 -5.20 11.72 15.30
C PHE A 159 -5.77 11.77 13.88
N TYR A 160 -7.07 11.53 13.68
CA TYR A 160 -7.66 11.56 12.34
C TYR A 160 -7.45 12.88 11.59
N PRO A 161 -7.56 14.07 12.23
CA PRO A 161 -7.38 15.35 11.53
C PRO A 161 -6.01 15.51 10.85
N ILE A 162 -4.97 14.84 11.37
CA ILE A 162 -3.60 14.89 10.82
C ILE A 162 -3.52 14.27 9.42
N PHE A 163 -4.39 13.31 9.11
CA PHE A 163 -4.42 12.63 7.81
C PHE A 163 -5.26 13.37 6.77
N GLU A 164 -6.07 14.34 7.20
CA GLU A 164 -6.96 15.10 6.31
C GLU A 164 -6.32 16.41 5.85
N ALA A 165 -5.65 17.12 6.76
CA ALA A 165 -5.04 18.41 6.46
C ALA A 165 -3.65 18.56 7.10
N TYR A 166 -2.77 19.28 6.40
CA TYR A 166 -1.48 19.71 6.95
C TYR A 166 -1.67 20.89 7.90
N SER A 167 -0.84 20.98 8.94
CA SER A 167 -0.88 22.12 9.86
C SER A 167 -0.35 23.39 9.18
N THR A 168 -1.04 24.51 9.38
CA THR A 168 -0.62 25.81 8.83
C THR A 168 0.79 26.18 9.28
N GLU A 169 1.15 25.87 10.53
CA GLU A 169 2.50 26.06 11.05
C GLU A 169 3.55 25.32 10.22
N SER A 170 3.31 24.04 9.88
CA SER A 170 4.25 23.26 9.07
C SER A 170 4.34 23.79 7.65
N LEU A 171 3.24 24.29 7.08
CA LEU A 171 3.23 24.90 5.76
C LEU A 171 4.03 26.21 5.75
N VAL A 172 3.75 27.12 6.68
CA VAL A 172 4.48 28.40 6.79
C VAL A 172 5.98 28.18 7.02
N ASN A 173 6.35 27.27 7.91
CA ASN A 173 7.76 26.95 8.15
C ASN A 173 8.44 26.40 6.89
N LYS A 174 7.73 25.58 6.11
CA LYS A 174 8.24 25.04 4.85
C LYS A 174 8.37 26.13 3.79
N ASP A 175 7.38 27.00 3.65
CA ASP A 175 7.40 28.12 2.70
C ASP A 175 8.59 29.05 2.97
N ILE A 176 8.84 29.41 4.23
CA ILE A 176 9.99 30.23 4.64
C ILE A 176 11.32 29.56 4.25
N GLN A 177 11.43 28.24 4.48
CA GLN A 177 12.65 27.49 4.13
C GLN A 177 12.87 27.44 2.62
N GLU A 178 11.81 27.22 1.85
CA GLU A 178 11.90 27.06 0.40
C GLU A 178 12.07 28.40 -0.34
N GLN A 179 11.56 29.51 0.21
CA GLN A 179 11.75 30.85 -0.35
C GLN A 179 13.23 31.24 -0.46
N SER A 180 14.08 30.71 0.42
CA SER A 180 15.53 30.96 0.40
C SER A 180 16.29 30.20 -0.70
N LYS A 181 15.64 29.26 -1.40
CA LYS A 181 16.29 28.40 -2.39
C LYS A 181 16.30 29.04 -3.78
N PRO A 182 17.42 29.01 -4.51
CA PRO A 182 17.51 29.58 -5.85
C PRO A 182 16.64 28.85 -6.89
N GLU A 183 16.27 27.59 -6.63
CA GLU A 183 15.44 26.74 -7.49
C GLU A 183 13.97 27.17 -7.56
N MET A 184 13.52 28.05 -6.65
CA MET A 184 12.11 28.43 -6.53
C MET A 184 11.57 29.16 -7.77
N ALA A 185 12.42 29.94 -8.46
CA ALA A 185 12.02 30.63 -9.68
C ALA A 185 11.71 29.65 -10.84
N GLU A 186 12.47 28.56 -10.95
CA GLU A 186 12.25 27.50 -11.93
C GLU A 186 11.02 26.65 -11.57
N PHE A 187 10.77 26.42 -10.28
CA PHE A 187 9.55 25.76 -9.83
C PHE A 187 8.29 26.51 -10.25
N PHE A 188 8.25 27.84 -10.09
CA PHE A 188 7.11 28.66 -10.49
C PHE A 188 6.87 28.66 -12.01
N SER A 189 7.91 28.60 -12.84
CA SER A 189 7.73 28.48 -14.29
C SER A 189 7.23 27.09 -14.69
N SER A 190 7.69 26.03 -14.02
CA SER A 190 7.21 24.66 -14.24
C SER A 190 5.72 24.48 -13.87
N LEU A 191 5.25 25.18 -12.82
CA LEU A 191 3.85 25.11 -12.37
C LEU A 191 2.84 25.52 -13.43
N GLU A 192 3.18 26.44 -14.35
CA GLU A 192 2.27 26.90 -15.41
C GLU A 192 1.85 25.76 -16.34
N THR A 193 2.74 24.79 -16.58
CA THR A 193 2.51 23.67 -17.50
C THR A 193 2.29 22.33 -16.81
N ALA A 194 2.41 22.27 -15.47
CA ALA A 194 2.37 21.04 -14.70
C ALA A 194 1.06 20.25 -14.88
N TYR A 195 -0.08 20.95 -14.92
CA TYR A 195 -1.42 20.37 -15.04
C TYR A 195 -1.99 20.40 -16.47
N CYS A 196 -1.18 20.72 -17.47
CA CYS A 196 -1.60 20.60 -18.87
C CYS A 196 -1.91 19.15 -19.22
N ASP A 197 -2.96 18.95 -20.01
CA ASP A 197 -3.32 17.64 -20.54
C ASP A 197 -2.09 17.00 -21.23
N PRO A 198 -1.76 15.72 -20.97
CA PRO A 198 -0.65 15.04 -21.63
C PRO A 198 -0.67 15.16 -23.16
N ALA A 199 -1.85 15.26 -23.79
CA ALA A 199 -2.01 15.44 -25.23
C ALA A 199 -1.64 16.86 -25.72
N LEU A 200 -1.67 17.86 -24.83
CA LEU A 200 -1.33 19.25 -25.12
C LEU A 200 0.14 19.57 -24.80
N LYS A 201 0.87 18.66 -24.13
CA LYS A 201 2.29 18.85 -23.87
C LYS A 201 3.06 18.86 -25.20
N PRO A 202 4.01 19.80 -25.39
CA PRO A 202 4.82 19.81 -26.60
C PRO A 202 5.54 18.46 -26.71
N ILE A 203 5.43 17.83 -27.88
CA ILE A 203 6.11 16.56 -28.15
C ILE A 203 7.61 16.83 -27.99
N GLN A 204 8.17 16.40 -26.85
CA GLN A 204 9.61 16.30 -26.69
C GLN A 204 10.06 15.17 -27.62
N ARG A 205 10.28 15.50 -28.89
CA ARG A 205 11.14 14.68 -29.75
C ARG A 205 12.48 14.69 -29.03
N SER A 206 12.83 13.58 -28.40
CA SER A 206 14.22 13.34 -28.07
C SER A 206 14.99 13.62 -29.36
N SER A 207 15.87 14.61 -29.32
CA SER A 207 16.81 14.84 -30.39
C SER A 207 17.72 13.62 -30.37
N ASN A 208 17.27 12.54 -30.99
CA ASN A 208 18.13 11.42 -31.32
C ASN A 208 19.19 12.05 -32.21
N SER A 209 20.38 12.26 -31.65
CA SER A 209 21.55 12.82 -32.31
C SER A 209 22.12 11.81 -33.31
N ASP A 210 21.25 11.15 -34.06
CA ASP A 210 21.60 10.52 -35.32
C ASP A 210 21.41 11.60 -36.38
N GLU A 211 22.52 12.24 -36.74
CA GLU A 211 22.73 13.30 -37.74
C GLU A 211 22.16 13.04 -39.15
N ARG A 212 21.34 11.99 -39.36
CA ARG A 212 20.91 11.53 -40.68
C ARG A 212 19.47 11.85 -41.08
N THR A 213 18.66 12.42 -40.21
CA THR A 213 17.27 12.81 -40.54
C THR A 213 16.85 14.10 -39.86
N SER A 214 17.49 15.21 -40.21
CA SER A 214 16.96 16.55 -39.92
C SER A 214 15.87 16.92 -40.93
N PRO A 215 14.69 17.42 -40.50
CA PRO A 215 13.64 17.86 -41.40
C PRO A 215 14.00 19.21 -42.07
N LEU A 216 13.76 19.30 -43.38
CA LEU A 216 14.16 20.40 -44.28
C LEU A 216 13.36 21.72 -44.14
N LEU A 217 12.77 22.01 -42.98
CA LEU A 217 11.99 23.24 -42.80
C LEU A 217 12.60 24.12 -41.71
N SER A 218 13.56 24.94 -42.11
CA SER A 218 13.81 26.23 -41.47
C SER A 218 12.73 27.20 -41.96
N SER A 219 11.77 27.55 -41.12
CA SER A 219 10.87 28.67 -41.40
C SER A 219 11.51 29.97 -40.92
N VAL A 220 11.66 30.91 -41.86
CA VAL A 220 11.89 32.34 -41.68
C VAL A 220 10.83 32.95 -40.74
#